data_AF-Q33DY7-F1
#
_entry.id   AF-Q33DY7-F1
#
_cell.length_a   1.000
_cell.length_b   1.000
_cell.length_c   1.000
_cell.angle_alpha   90.00
_cell.angle_beta   90.00
_cell.angle_gamma   90.00
#
_symmetry.space_group_name_H-M   'P 1'
#
loop_
_entity.id
_entity.type
_entity.pdbx_description
1 polymer ?
#
loop_
_entity_poly.entity_id
_entity_poly.type
_entity_poly.pdbx_seq_one_letter_code
_entity_poly.pdbx_strand_id
1 'polypeptide(L)' 'VFMRALFHYDPREDRAIPCQEAGLPFQQRQVLEVVSQDDPTWWQAKRVGDTNLRAGLIPSKQFQE' A
#
# COMPACT_ATOMS: atom_id res chain seq x y z
N VAL A 1 -9.89 -0.59 7.47
CA VAL A 1 -10.65 -1.31 6.41
C VAL A 1 -9.76 -2.41 5.85
N PHE A 2 -10.28 -3.62 5.58
CA PHE A 2 -9.47 -4.68 4.95
C PHE A 2 -9.73 -4.73 3.45
N MET A 3 -8.66 -4.84 2.66
CA MET A 3 -8.72 -4.94 1.21
C MET A 3 -7.84 -6.08 0.72
N ARG A 4 -8.25 -6.72 -0.37
CA ARG A 4 -7.45 -7.74 -1.06
C ARG A 4 -6.82 -7.12 -2.30
N ALA A 5 -5.49 -7.16 -2.38
CA ALA A 5 -4.74 -6.67 -3.53
C ALA A 5 -5.12 -7.46 -4.79
N LEU A 6 -5.41 -6.76 -5.89
CA LEU A 6 -5.76 -7.37 -7.18
C LEU A 6 -4.60 -7.36 -8.18
N PHE A 7 -3.49 -6.74 -7.82
CA PHE A 7 -2.25 -6.61 -8.58
C PHE A 7 -1.06 -6.67 -7.60
N HIS A 8 0.16 -6.66 -8.12
CA HIS A 8 1.38 -6.55 -7.33
C HIS A 8 1.90 -5.11 -7.35
N TYR A 9 2.53 -4.66 -6.27
CA TYR A 9 3.09 -3.33 -6.16
C TYR A 9 4.54 -3.42 -5.68
N ASP A 10 5.46 -2.84 -6.47
CA ASP A 10 6.86 -2.62 -6.09
C ASP A 10 7.11 -1.10 -5.99
N PRO A 11 7.25 -0.55 -4.76
CA PRO A 11 7.54 0.88 -4.57
C PRO A 11 8.82 1.37 -5.24
N ARG A 12 9.77 0.47 -5.56
CA ARG A 12 11.03 0.82 -6.22
C ARG A 12 10.85 1.16 -7.69
N GLU A 13 9.80 0.63 -8.31
CA GLU A 13 9.45 0.91 -9.70
C GLU A 13 8.53 2.14 -9.84
N ASP A 14 7.95 2.58 -8.72
CA ASP A 14 7.08 3.74 -8.67
C ASP A 14 7.88 5.03 -8.50
N ARG A 15 7.78 5.93 -9.49
CA ARG A 15 8.43 7.24 -9.48
C ARG A 15 7.57 8.35 -8.88
N ALA A 16 6.29 8.08 -8.68
CA ALA A 16 5.34 9.04 -8.12
C ALA A 16 5.25 8.96 -6.60
N ILE A 17 5.77 7.88 -5.99
CA ILE A 17 5.83 7.77 -4.53
C ILE A 17 6.77 8.83 -3.95
N PRO A 18 6.37 9.54 -2.88
CA PRO A 18 7.21 10.59 -2.28
C PRO A 18 8.51 10.05 -1.67
N CYS A 19 8.51 8.79 -1.20
CA CYS A 19 9.67 8.11 -0.63
C CYS A 19 9.51 6.60 -0.83
N GLN A 20 10.41 5.99 -1.60
CA GLN A 20 10.32 4.57 -1.97
C GLN A 20 10.42 3.65 -0.75
N GLU A 21 11.22 4.04 0.26
CA GLU A 21 11.42 3.32 1.50
C GLU A 21 10.17 3.33 2.40
N ALA A 22 9.28 4.32 2.21
CA ALA A 22 8.01 4.37 2.90
C ALA A 22 6.94 3.48 2.26
N GLY A 23 7.18 2.99 1.03
CA GLY A 23 6.24 2.14 0.31
C GLY A 23 6.12 0.75 0.93
N LEU A 24 4.89 0.24 0.97
CA LEU A 24 4.60 -1.13 1.37
C LEU A 24 4.52 -2.02 0.13
N PRO A 25 5.54 -2.83 -0.20
CA PRO A 25 5.43 -3.80 -1.29
C PRO A 25 4.39 -4.87 -0.94
N PHE A 26 3.58 -5.24 -1.93
CA PHE A 26 2.61 -6.33 -1.78
C PHE A 26 2.42 -7.11 -3.08
N GLN A 27 1.94 -8.33 -2.92
CA GLN A 27 1.63 -9.23 -4.03
C GLN A 27 0.12 -9.35 -4.24
N GLN A 28 -0.27 -9.73 -5.46
CA GLN A 28 -1.66 -10.02 -5.75
C GLN A 28 -2.22 -11.06 -4.76
N ARG A 29 -3.49 -10.89 -4.37
CA ARG A 29 -4.24 -11.70 -3.40
C ARG A 29 -3.83 -11.52 -1.93
N GLN A 30 -2.80 -10.74 -1.62
CA GLN A 30 -2.51 -10.40 -0.23
C GLN A 30 -3.61 -9.52 0.37
N VAL A 31 -3.88 -9.70 1.66
CA VAL A 31 -4.83 -8.88 2.41
C VAL A 31 -4.07 -7.79 3.15
N LEU A 32 -4.51 -6.55 2.94
CA LEU A 32 -3.96 -5.35 3.53
C LEU A 32 -5.00 -4.75 4.47
N GLU A 33 -4.56 -4.36 5.66
CA GLU A 33 -5.33 -3.52 6.57
C GLU A 33 -5.01 -2.06 6.27
N VAL A 34 -5.96 -1.34 5.69
CA VAL A 34 -5.87 0.10 5.46
C VAL A 34 -6.16 0.83 6.76
N VAL A 35 -5.18 1.63 7.19
CA VAL A 35 -5.12 2.37 8.46
C VAL A 35 -5.58 3.82 8.27
N SER A 36 -5.16 4.49 7.18
CA SER A 36 -5.60 5.84 6.82
C SER A 36 -5.76 5.98 5.31
N GLN A 37 -6.77 6.76 4.91
CA GLN A 37 -7.10 7.12 3.52
C GLN A 37 -7.18 8.65 3.36
N ASP A 38 -6.55 9.40 4.27
CA ASP A 38 -6.67 10.86 4.32
C ASP A 38 -6.00 11.53 3.10
N ASP A 39 -4.94 10.91 2.57
CA ASP A 39 -4.30 11.32 1.33
C ASP A 39 -4.99 10.62 0.13
N PRO A 40 -5.40 11.36 -0.91
CA PRO A 40 -6.13 10.82 -2.05
C PRO A 40 -5.27 9.96 -2.98
N THR A 41 -3.94 10.04 -2.87
CA THR A 41 -2.97 9.37 -3.75
C THR A 41 -2.31 8.19 -3.04
N TRP A 42 -1.98 8.34 -1.76
CA TRP A 42 -1.17 7.40 -0.98
C TRP A 42 -1.83 7.00 0.33
N TRP A 43 -2.41 5.81 0.38
CA TRP A 43 -3.01 5.28 1.60
C TRP A 43 -1.97 4.64 2.50
N GLN A 44 -2.22 4.67 3.81
CA GLN A 44 -1.39 3.96 4.78
C GLN A 44 -2.02 2.60 5.07
N ALA A 45 -1.23 1.53 4.90
CA ALA A 45 -1.69 0.17 5.13
C ALA A 45 -0.64 -0.71 5.81
N LYS A 46 -1.10 -1.84 6.34
CA LYS A 46 -0.26 -2.92 6.89
C LYS A 46 -0.63 -4.23 6.23
N ARG A 47 0.34 -5.13 6.10
CA ARG A 47 0.07 -6.49 5.62
C ARG A 47 -0.45 -7.36 6.77
N VAL A 48 -1.60 -8.01 6.56
CA VAL A 48 -2.16 -8.90 7.56
C VAL A 48 -1.26 -10.13 7.71
N GLY A 49 -0.93 -10.49 8.96
CA GLY A 49 -0.04 -11.60 9.28
C GLY A 49 1.46 -11.27 9.23
N ASP A 50 1.82 -10.01 8.96
CA ASP A 50 3.20 -9.54 9.11
C ASP A 50 3.50 -9.19 10.59
N THR A 51 4.74 -9.44 11.00
CA THR A 51 5.23 -9.03 12.34
C THR A 51 5.61 -7.56 12.39
N ASN A 52 5.79 -6.93 11.22
CA ASN A 52 6.04 -5.50 11.14
C ASN A 52 4.77 -4.70 11.43
N LEU A 53 4.75 -4.02 12.58
CA LEU A 53 3.62 -3.20 13.01
C LEU A 53 3.54 -1.85 12.32
N ARG A 54 4.54 -1.46 11.52
CA ARG A 54 4.59 -0.16 10.86
C ARG A 54 3.71 -0.16 9.61
N ALA A 55 2.88 0.87 9.47
CA ALA A 55 2.17 1.11 8.22
C ALA A 55 3.14 1.64 7.15
N GLY A 56 2.94 1.22 5.91
CA GLY A 56 3.61 1.77 4.74
C GLY A 56 2.61 2.30 3.72
N LEU A 57 3.11 3.03 2.73
CA LEU A 57 2.31 3.66 1.69
C LEU A 57 1.93 2.64 0.61
N ILE A 58 0.66 2.66 0.22
CA ILE A 58 0.12 1.93 -0.93
C ILE A 58 -0.60 2.93 -1.84
N PRO A 59 -0.61 2.71 -3.17
CA PRO A 59 -1.38 3.56 -4.06
C PRO A 59 -2.88 3.47 -3.73
N SER A 60 -3.57 4.62 -3.77
CA SER A 60 -5.02 4.67 -3.62
C SER A 60 -5.72 4.06 -4.84
N LYS A 61 -7.01 3.73 -4.69
CA LYS A 61 -7.83 3.26 -5.82
C LYS A 61 -7.89 4.27 -6.98
N GLN A 62 -7.98 5.56 -6.66
CA GLN A 62 -8.07 6.64 -7.65
C GLN A 62 -6.76 6.88 -8.39
N PHE A 63 -5.62 6.57 -7.78
CA PHE A 63 -4.32 6.71 -8.43
C PHE A 63 -4.02 5.58 -9.44
N GLN A 64 -4.90 4.57 -9.53
CA GLN A 64 -4.79 3.46 -10.47
C GLN A 64 -5.83 3.44 -11.59
N GLU A 65 -6.78 4.40 -11.59
CA GLU A 65 -7.68 4.65 -12.73
C GLU A 65 -7.03 5.65 -13.70
#